data_AF-A0A382G2A2-F1
#
_entry.id   AF-A0A382G2A2-F1
#
_cell.length_a   1.000
_cell.length_b   1.000
_cell.length_c   1.000
_cell.angle_alpha   90.00
_cell.angle_beta   90.00
_cell.angle_gamma   90.00
#
_symmetry.space_group_name_H-M   'P 1'
#
loop_
_entity.id
_entity.type
_entity.pdbx_description
1 polymer ?
#
loop_
_entity_poly.entity_id
_entity_poly.type
_entity_poly.pdbx_seq_one_letter_code
_entity_poly.pdbx_strand_id
1 'polypeptide(L)'
;VNLAALSLNDKYEQTDGQLYLTGTQALVKVAMLQSIRDRAAGLNTACFISGYRGSPMHNLDKELWRAERFLPQSQIHFLPAVNEDIAVTSHWGAQQASLFDDARHDGVFGLWYGKGPGLDRSVDAMRHANLAGTSRHGGVLAVVGDDHGMTSTDVPAVSEPTFIDLMMPVLYPGNVSELIEYGLYGWALSRFCGAWVGFKTSPDTLDTAASVMLEADWPKITLPDYPFPPGGVSIRTPDPWTTQEFRLREHKIGAAIAFAEANPLNKVLIDSRLRRFGIVTSGVTAFAVLEALRSLGIDPEHAASLGITVLKIGMPHPIDEQVIRRFCTGLEEVLVVEEKRRIIELAVKDVLYAVPAKNRPRVSGRRDGQGHRLLSEVGQLGPDAIARAIALRIRSFHDSPALQNRLAFLESKELERTERRPLSIIRTPFFCSGCPHNTSTRVPEGSRAHGGVGCHYMATNMARGNVTHPHMGGEGANWIG
;
A
#
# COMPACT_ATOMS: atom_id res chain seq x y z
N VAL A 1 14.74 35.03 -12.35
CA VAL A 1 13.98 34.01 -11.58
C VAL A 1 14.55 34.02 -10.18
N ASN A 2 13.82 34.56 -9.21
CA ASN A 2 14.26 34.54 -7.81
C ASN A 2 13.96 33.13 -7.31
N LEU A 3 14.98 32.30 -7.07
CA LEU A 3 14.80 30.97 -6.51
C LEU A 3 14.21 31.14 -5.10
N ALA A 4 13.04 30.55 -4.85
CA ALA A 4 12.46 30.56 -3.50
C ALA A 4 13.50 30.01 -2.52
N ALA A 5 13.66 30.66 -1.37
CA ALA A 5 14.56 30.20 -0.31
C ALA A 5 14.01 28.88 0.25
N LEU A 6 14.53 27.76 -0.23
CA LEU A 6 14.14 26.41 0.19
C LEU A 6 14.89 26.02 1.47
N SER A 7 14.14 25.62 2.49
CA SER A 7 14.65 25.08 3.76
C SER A 7 14.36 23.58 3.84
N LEU A 8 15.29 22.80 4.41
CA LEU A 8 15.05 21.38 4.69
C LEU A 8 13.89 21.15 5.67
N ASN A 9 13.51 22.17 6.43
CA ASN A 9 12.37 22.11 7.34
C ASN A 9 11.03 22.36 6.64
N ASP A 10 11.01 22.85 5.40
CA ASP A 10 9.77 23.21 4.68
C ASP A 10 8.79 22.03 4.63
N LYS A 11 9.32 20.81 4.48
CA LYS A 11 8.51 19.58 4.52
C LYS A 11 7.69 19.39 5.81
N TYR A 12 8.12 19.97 6.93
CA TYR A 12 7.39 19.93 8.21
C TYR A 12 6.63 21.23 8.49
N GLU A 13 7.22 22.38 8.17
CA GLU A 13 6.68 23.71 8.51
C GLU A 13 5.59 24.20 7.54
N GLN A 14 5.75 24.00 6.23
CA GLN A 14 4.85 24.54 5.22
C GLN A 14 3.59 23.67 5.07
N THR A 15 2.41 24.27 5.19
CA THR A 15 1.14 23.52 5.12
C THR A 15 0.65 23.30 3.69
N ASP A 16 1.09 24.13 2.75
CA ASP A 16 0.73 24.11 1.34
C ASP A 16 1.94 24.49 0.45
N GLY A 17 1.73 24.52 -0.86
CA GLY A 17 2.75 24.84 -1.84
C GLY A 17 3.54 23.64 -2.34
N GLN A 18 4.70 23.91 -2.93
CA GLN A 18 5.55 22.88 -3.53
C GLN A 18 6.54 22.35 -2.49
N LEU A 19 6.40 21.07 -2.12
CA LEU A 19 7.29 20.40 -1.18
C LEU A 19 8.09 19.31 -1.86
N TYR A 20 9.38 19.22 -1.54
CA TYR A 20 10.22 18.08 -1.94
C TYR A 20 10.40 17.13 -0.74
N LEU A 21 9.91 15.90 -0.87
CA LEU A 21 9.92 14.92 0.21
C LEU A 21 10.05 13.48 -0.29
N THR A 22 10.59 12.61 0.57
CA THR A 22 10.54 11.15 0.38
C THR A 22 9.18 10.58 0.78
N GLY A 23 8.83 9.39 0.33
CA GLY A 23 7.61 8.71 0.79
C GLY A 23 7.54 8.51 2.30
N THR A 24 8.67 8.18 2.93
CA THR A 24 8.74 8.10 4.41
C THR A 24 8.42 9.45 5.07
N GLN A 25 8.91 10.56 4.51
CA GLN A 25 8.58 11.91 4.99
C GLN A 25 7.11 12.28 4.71
N ALA A 26 6.53 11.76 3.62
CA ALA A 26 5.12 11.91 3.30
C ALA A 26 4.21 11.35 4.40
N LEU A 27 4.58 10.21 5.02
CA LEU A 27 3.83 9.62 6.12
C LEU A 27 3.86 10.46 7.40
N VAL A 28 4.97 11.15 7.68
CA VAL A 28 5.02 12.12 8.78
C VAL A 28 4.17 13.35 8.43
N LYS A 29 4.31 13.83 7.19
CA LYS A 29 3.59 15.00 6.70
C LYS A 29 2.07 14.80 6.73
N VAL A 30 1.58 13.64 6.31
CA VAL A 30 0.14 13.37 6.25
C VAL A 30 -0.49 13.41 7.65
N ALA A 31 0.21 12.94 8.69
CA ALA A 31 -0.25 13.06 10.07
C ALA A 31 -0.35 14.52 10.55
N MET A 32 0.63 15.36 10.18
CA MET A 32 0.58 16.79 10.47
C MET A 32 -0.60 17.48 9.74
N LEU A 33 -0.81 17.15 8.47
CA LEU A 33 -1.92 17.68 7.67
C LEU A 33 -3.28 17.26 8.24
N GLN A 34 -3.42 16.02 8.71
CA GLN A 34 -4.66 15.57 9.36
C GLN A 34 -4.95 16.39 10.63
N SER A 35 -3.93 16.64 11.47
CA SER A 35 -4.06 17.49 12.67
C SER A 35 -4.48 18.92 12.32
N ILE A 36 -3.93 19.49 11.25
CA ILE A 36 -4.33 20.81 10.75
C ILE A 36 -5.80 20.82 10.33
N ARG A 37 -6.24 19.79 9.58
CA ARG A 37 -7.63 19.67 9.12
C ARG A 37 -8.61 19.50 10.28
N ASP A 38 -8.27 18.69 11.28
CA ASP A 38 -9.12 18.49 12.45
C ASP A 38 -9.28 19.78 13.26
N ARG A 39 -8.20 20.55 13.45
CA ARG A 39 -8.29 21.88 14.08
C ARG A 39 -9.13 22.86 13.26
N ALA A 40 -8.99 22.86 11.94
CA ALA A 40 -9.82 23.70 11.06
C ALA A 40 -11.31 23.33 11.14
N ALA A 41 -11.61 22.06 11.43
CA ALA A 41 -12.97 21.57 11.69
C ALA A 41 -13.44 21.77 13.15
N GLY A 42 -12.63 22.42 14.00
CA GLY A 42 -12.94 22.68 15.41
C GLY A 42 -12.77 21.49 16.35
N LEU A 43 -12.06 20.44 15.93
CA LEU A 43 -11.79 19.24 16.73
C LEU A 43 -10.44 19.35 17.47
N ASN A 44 -10.42 18.92 18.73
CA ASN A 44 -9.22 18.72 19.53
C ASN A 44 -8.79 17.24 19.48
N THR A 45 -8.22 16.82 18.35
CA THR A 45 -7.70 15.45 18.17
C THR A 45 -6.19 15.37 18.41
N ALA A 46 -5.74 14.22 18.90
CA ALA A 46 -4.32 13.86 18.93
C ALA A 46 -4.00 12.76 17.89
N CYS A 47 -2.72 12.57 17.60
CA CYS A 47 -2.23 11.48 16.76
C CYS A 47 -1.34 10.53 17.55
N PHE A 48 -1.57 9.22 17.39
CA PHE A 48 -0.68 8.19 17.94
C PHE A 48 0.01 7.41 16.82
N ILE A 49 1.34 7.45 16.82
CA ILE A 49 2.17 6.71 15.87
C ILE A 49 3.01 5.69 16.64
N SER A 50 2.87 4.43 16.27
CA SER A 50 3.62 3.31 16.86
C SER A 50 3.68 2.16 15.87
N GLY A 51 4.73 1.35 15.97
CA GLY A 51 5.01 0.26 15.07
C GLY A 51 6.36 -0.34 15.38
N TYR A 52 6.80 -1.27 14.54
CA TYR A 52 8.12 -1.88 14.67
C TYR A 52 8.89 -1.82 13.35
N ARG A 53 10.20 -1.65 13.49
CA ARG A 53 11.09 -1.37 12.35
C ARG A 53 11.33 -2.61 11.52
N GLY A 54 11.05 -2.53 10.24
CA GLY A 54 11.44 -3.51 9.23
C GLY A 54 11.50 -2.85 7.86
N SER A 55 12.43 -3.25 6.99
CA SER A 55 12.47 -2.73 5.62
C SER A 55 11.18 -3.10 4.88
N PRO A 56 10.56 -2.17 4.10
CA PRO A 56 11.01 -0.80 3.80
C PRO A 56 10.66 0.27 4.86
N MET A 57 9.78 -0.01 5.84
CA MET A 57 9.36 0.93 6.91
C MET A 57 10.44 1.37 7.91
N HIS A 58 11.64 0.76 7.87
CA HIS A 58 12.73 0.95 8.83
C HIS A 58 13.21 2.40 9.06
N ASN A 59 12.93 3.32 8.14
CA ASN A 59 13.34 4.73 8.26
C ASN A 59 12.26 5.62 8.89
N LEU A 60 11.04 5.16 9.10
CA LEU A 60 9.97 5.99 9.66
C LEU A 60 10.30 6.50 11.07
N ASP A 61 10.79 5.64 11.96
CA ASP A 61 11.27 6.04 13.30
C ASP A 61 12.34 7.14 13.22
N LYS A 62 13.30 6.99 12.29
CA LYS A 62 14.38 7.95 12.11
C LYS A 62 13.85 9.30 11.66
N GLU A 63 12.88 9.31 10.74
CA GLU A 63 12.25 10.55 10.31
C GLU A 63 11.40 11.18 11.41
N LEU A 64 10.69 10.39 12.23
CA LEU A 64 9.93 10.89 13.38
C LEU A 64 10.85 11.49 14.46
N TRP A 65 11.99 10.86 14.76
CA TRP A 65 13.01 11.45 15.65
C TRP A 65 13.62 12.73 15.07
N ARG A 66 13.87 12.79 13.75
CA ARG A 66 14.32 14.02 13.09
C ARG A 66 13.27 15.13 13.14
N ALA A 67 11.99 14.76 13.08
CA ALA A 67 10.86 15.67 13.11
C ALA A 67 10.39 16.02 14.53
N GLU A 68 11.02 15.47 15.58
CA GLU A 68 10.54 15.51 16.97
C GLU A 68 10.13 16.91 17.44
N ARG A 69 10.91 17.95 17.10
CA ARG A 69 10.60 19.34 17.48
C ARG A 69 9.30 19.91 16.86
N PHE A 70 8.81 19.31 15.78
CA PHE A 70 7.60 19.73 15.06
C PHE A 70 6.36 18.95 15.49
N LEU A 71 6.52 17.74 16.05
CA LEU A 71 5.42 16.85 16.40
C LEU A 71 4.45 17.42 17.46
N PRO A 72 4.91 18.09 18.54
CA PRO A 72 4.02 18.62 19.58
C PRO A 72 3.02 19.66 19.05
N GLN A 73 3.41 20.47 18.06
CA GLN A 73 2.54 21.47 17.44
C GLN A 73 1.34 20.84 16.71
N SER A 74 1.46 19.56 16.34
CA SER A 74 0.40 18.77 15.72
C SER A 74 -0.24 17.75 16.67
N GLN A 75 0.07 17.82 17.98
CA GLN A 75 -0.36 16.83 18.99
C GLN A 75 -0.04 15.38 18.58
N ILE A 76 1.11 15.17 17.92
CA ILE A 76 1.57 13.85 17.49
C ILE A 76 2.43 13.23 18.59
N HIS A 77 2.00 12.10 19.12
CA HIS A 77 2.78 11.27 20.03
C HIS A 77 3.34 10.05 19.28
N PHE A 78 4.67 9.99 19.17
CA PHE A 78 5.38 8.85 18.62
C PHE A 78 5.99 8.01 19.75
N LEU A 79 5.67 6.72 19.77
CA LEU A 79 6.27 5.74 20.67
C LEU A 79 6.61 4.46 19.87
N PRO A 80 7.88 4.17 19.56
CA PRO A 80 8.23 2.93 18.89
C PRO A 80 7.91 1.75 19.82
N ALA A 81 7.25 0.72 19.28
CA ALA A 81 6.89 -0.45 20.06
C ALA A 81 8.05 -1.45 20.14
N VAL A 82 7.95 -2.40 21.06
CA VAL A 82 8.91 -3.52 21.17
C VAL A 82 8.66 -4.56 20.08
N ASN A 83 7.42 -4.66 19.58
CA ASN A 83 7.02 -5.49 18.45
C ASN A 83 5.72 -4.95 17.82
N GLU A 84 5.34 -5.50 16.67
CA GLU A 84 4.13 -5.12 15.93
C GLU A 84 2.82 -5.38 16.69
N ASP A 85 2.73 -6.47 17.47
CA ASP A 85 1.50 -6.89 18.17
C ASP A 85 1.12 -5.90 19.28
N ILE A 86 2.11 -5.45 20.05
CA ILE A 86 1.94 -4.45 21.11
C ILE A 86 1.60 -3.09 20.50
N ALA A 87 2.15 -2.77 19.33
CA ALA A 87 1.74 -1.56 18.61
C ALA A 87 0.26 -1.62 18.23
N VAL A 88 -0.24 -2.73 17.67
CA VAL A 88 -1.67 -2.89 17.36
C VAL A 88 -2.52 -2.71 18.62
N THR A 89 -2.13 -3.36 19.72
CA THR A 89 -2.85 -3.26 21.00
C THR A 89 -2.88 -1.82 21.52
N SER A 90 -1.78 -1.09 21.38
CA SER A 90 -1.69 0.32 21.79
C SER A 90 -2.62 1.20 20.96
N HIS A 91 -2.71 0.97 19.66
CA HIS A 91 -3.64 1.66 18.77
C HIS A 91 -5.10 1.33 19.09
N TRP A 92 -5.40 0.08 19.44
CA TRP A 92 -6.74 -0.28 19.90
C TRP A 92 -7.11 0.46 21.19
N GLY A 93 -6.19 0.53 22.16
CA GLY A 93 -6.35 1.33 23.37
C GLY A 93 -6.59 2.81 23.09
N ALA A 94 -5.88 3.38 22.10
CA ALA A 94 -6.12 4.76 21.66
C ALA A 94 -7.54 4.99 21.11
N GLN A 95 -8.14 3.98 20.44
CA GLN A 95 -9.55 4.05 19.99
C GLN A 95 -10.55 3.91 21.14
N GLN A 96 -10.15 3.26 22.25
CA GLN A 96 -10.99 3.10 23.44
C GLN A 96 -11.02 4.35 24.32
N ALA A 97 -10.09 5.31 24.13
CA ALA A 97 -9.97 6.49 24.98
C ALA A 97 -11.28 7.28 25.11
N SER A 98 -12.05 7.42 24.03
CA SER A 98 -13.33 8.15 24.02
C SER A 98 -14.52 7.32 24.53
N LEU A 99 -14.31 6.10 25.04
CA LEU A 99 -15.36 5.28 25.66
C LEU A 99 -15.59 5.64 27.13
N PHE A 100 -14.70 6.42 27.71
CA PHE A 100 -14.70 6.83 29.10
C PHE A 100 -14.76 8.36 29.19
N ASP A 101 -15.36 8.89 30.27
CA ASP A 101 -15.61 10.33 30.45
C ASP A 101 -14.36 11.12 30.90
N ASP A 102 -13.16 10.56 30.74
CA ASP A 102 -11.87 11.14 31.15
C ASP A 102 -10.90 11.35 29.97
N ALA A 103 -11.39 11.25 28.73
CA ALA A 103 -10.62 11.52 27.53
C ALA A 103 -10.12 12.98 27.47
N ARG A 104 -8.84 13.16 27.13
CA ARG A 104 -8.23 14.51 26.96
C ARG A 104 -8.47 15.13 25.59
N HIS A 105 -8.89 14.32 24.62
CA HIS A 105 -9.02 14.68 23.21
C HIS A 105 -10.33 14.11 22.67
N ASP A 106 -10.92 14.76 21.65
CA ASP A 106 -12.16 14.31 21.01
C ASP A 106 -11.98 12.96 20.28
N GLY A 107 -10.74 12.64 19.91
CA GLY A 107 -10.33 11.37 19.34
C GLY A 107 -8.82 11.29 19.13
N VAL A 108 -8.30 10.08 19.02
CA VAL A 108 -6.89 9.81 18.72
C VAL A 108 -6.80 9.07 17.40
N PHE A 109 -6.30 9.72 16.34
CA PHE A 109 -6.11 9.06 15.06
C PHE A 109 -4.76 8.33 15.01
N GLY A 110 -4.78 7.09 14.56
CA GLY A 110 -3.65 6.17 14.63
C GLY A 110 -2.94 5.97 13.30
N LEU A 111 -1.61 5.93 13.33
CA LEU A 111 -0.78 5.37 12.25
C LEU A 111 0.01 4.20 12.82
N TRP A 112 -0.44 2.99 12.55
CA TRP A 112 0.31 1.78 12.84
C TRP A 112 1.22 1.48 11.65
N TYR A 113 2.45 1.01 11.89
CA TYR A 113 3.33 0.61 10.80
C TYR A 113 4.09 -0.70 11.05
N GLY A 114 4.28 -1.46 9.97
CA GLY A 114 5.08 -2.68 9.96
C GLY A 114 5.44 -3.14 8.54
N LYS A 115 6.24 -4.20 8.42
CA LYS A 115 6.42 -4.95 7.15
C LYS A 115 5.42 -6.11 7.08
N GLY A 116 5.30 -6.75 5.91
CA GLY A 116 4.40 -7.91 5.71
C GLY A 116 4.41 -8.96 6.84
N PRO A 117 5.57 -9.55 7.20
CA PRO A 117 5.67 -10.49 8.32
C PRO A 117 5.22 -9.95 9.68
N GLY A 118 5.36 -8.63 9.90
CA GLY A 118 4.83 -7.97 11.10
C GLY A 118 3.31 -7.95 11.10
N LEU A 119 2.68 -7.66 9.96
CA LEU A 119 1.23 -7.83 9.77
C LEU A 119 0.81 -9.29 10.01
N ASP A 120 1.51 -10.26 9.41
CA ASP A 120 1.20 -11.69 9.51
C ASP A 120 1.18 -12.17 10.98
N ARG A 121 2.09 -11.64 11.81
CA ARG A 121 2.18 -11.98 13.24
C ARG A 121 1.11 -11.30 14.08
N SER A 122 0.68 -10.10 13.69
CA SER A 122 -0.28 -9.27 14.42
C SER A 122 -1.74 -9.46 14.03
N VAL A 123 -2.06 -10.46 13.20
CA VAL A 123 -3.42 -10.72 12.69
C VAL A 123 -4.45 -10.86 13.81
N ASP A 124 -4.14 -11.55 14.89
CA ASP A 124 -5.08 -11.75 16.00
C ASP A 124 -5.46 -10.42 16.69
N ALA A 125 -4.45 -9.64 17.11
CA ALA A 125 -4.64 -8.32 17.69
C ALA A 125 -5.40 -7.39 16.73
N MET A 126 -5.07 -7.44 15.44
CA MET A 126 -5.69 -6.58 14.42
C MET A 126 -7.15 -6.98 14.16
N ARG A 127 -7.47 -8.28 14.21
CA ARG A 127 -8.85 -8.79 14.09
C ARG A 127 -9.73 -8.28 15.22
N HIS A 128 -9.26 -8.40 16.46
CA HIS A 128 -9.96 -7.87 17.63
C HIS A 128 -10.16 -6.36 17.53
N ALA A 129 -9.11 -5.62 17.17
CA ALA A 129 -9.18 -4.18 17.04
C ALA A 129 -10.14 -3.71 15.92
N ASN A 130 -10.15 -4.38 14.75
CA ASN A 130 -11.04 -4.02 13.64
C ASN A 130 -12.51 -4.37 13.93
N LEU A 131 -12.77 -5.51 14.56
CA LEU A 131 -14.12 -5.91 15.00
C LEU A 131 -14.71 -4.89 15.98
N ALA A 132 -13.93 -4.49 16.99
CA ALA A 132 -14.30 -3.42 17.91
C ALA A 132 -14.53 -2.09 17.15
N GLY A 133 -13.62 -1.75 16.23
CA GLY A 133 -13.69 -0.59 15.38
C GLY A 133 -12.92 0.63 15.90
N THR A 134 -13.18 1.77 15.27
CA THR A 134 -12.51 3.04 15.57
C THR A 134 -13.43 4.03 16.28
N SER A 135 -12.83 4.96 17.00
CA SER A 135 -13.55 6.13 17.55
C SER A 135 -13.99 7.05 16.41
N ARG A 136 -15.12 7.76 16.60
CA ARG A 136 -15.70 8.69 15.62
C ARG A 136 -14.71 9.74 15.11
N HIS A 137 -13.84 10.23 15.98
CA HIS A 137 -12.80 11.23 15.65
C HIS A 137 -11.37 10.66 15.75
N GLY A 138 -11.24 9.35 15.98
CA GLY A 138 -9.97 8.64 15.93
C GLY A 138 -9.66 8.20 14.51
N GLY A 139 -9.98 6.95 14.19
CA GLY A 139 -9.63 6.34 12.90
C GLY A 139 -8.21 5.79 12.91
N VAL A 140 -7.94 4.74 12.14
CA VAL A 140 -6.64 4.06 12.13
C VAL A 140 -6.22 3.69 10.72
N LEU A 141 -4.98 4.06 10.38
CA LEU A 141 -4.24 3.58 9.21
C LEU A 141 -3.25 2.50 9.64
N ALA A 142 -3.37 1.31 9.06
CA ALA A 142 -2.40 0.22 9.20
C ALA A 142 -1.47 0.20 7.98
N VAL A 143 -0.34 0.91 8.07
CA VAL A 143 0.64 1.07 6.98
C VAL A 143 1.56 -0.14 6.91
N VAL A 144 1.52 -0.85 5.79
CA VAL A 144 2.37 -2.03 5.57
C VAL A 144 3.30 -1.82 4.39
N GLY A 145 4.59 -2.02 4.64
CA GLY A 145 5.62 -2.06 3.61
C GLY A 145 5.73 -3.46 3.00
N ASP A 146 5.20 -3.64 1.80
CA ASP A 146 5.32 -4.86 1.01
C ASP A 146 6.62 -4.84 0.18
N ASP A 147 7.36 -5.96 0.21
CA ASP A 147 8.55 -6.16 -0.62
C ASP A 147 8.32 -7.36 -1.56
N HIS A 148 7.74 -7.04 -2.72
CA HIS A 148 7.42 -8.01 -3.76
C HIS A 148 8.66 -8.66 -4.38
N GLY A 149 9.77 -7.92 -4.44
CA GLY A 149 11.03 -8.38 -5.02
C GLY A 149 11.87 -9.26 -4.09
N MET A 150 11.51 -9.34 -2.80
CA MET A 150 12.32 -9.99 -1.77
C MET A 150 13.74 -9.41 -1.71
N THR A 151 13.84 -8.09 -1.87
CA THR A 151 15.13 -7.38 -1.90
C THR A 151 15.70 -7.17 -0.50
N SER A 152 14.82 -7.10 0.49
CA SER A 152 15.09 -6.78 1.90
C SER A 152 14.33 -7.69 2.87
N THR A 153 13.60 -8.67 2.35
CA THR A 153 12.83 -9.68 3.09
C THR A 153 13.08 -11.07 2.51
N ASP A 154 12.91 -12.10 3.33
CA ASP A 154 13.08 -13.52 3.02
C ASP A 154 11.77 -14.21 2.58
N VAL A 155 10.63 -13.54 2.74
CA VAL A 155 9.31 -14.00 2.28
C VAL A 155 8.64 -12.91 1.42
N PRO A 156 8.11 -13.24 0.24
CA PRO A 156 7.43 -12.26 -0.60
C PRO A 156 6.10 -11.87 0.06
N ALA A 157 6.03 -10.64 0.55
CA ALA A 157 4.83 -10.10 1.18
C ALA A 157 3.86 -9.49 0.16
N VAL A 158 2.57 -9.66 0.42
CA VAL A 158 1.45 -9.00 -0.24
C VAL A 158 0.36 -8.85 0.82
N SER A 159 0.12 -7.63 1.25
CA SER A 159 -0.69 -7.32 2.44
C SER A 159 -2.19 -7.39 2.19
N GLU A 160 -2.65 -7.21 0.94
CA GLU A 160 -4.08 -7.14 0.63
C GLU A 160 -4.87 -8.39 1.04
N PRO A 161 -4.44 -9.65 0.77
CA PRO A 161 -5.17 -10.84 1.21
C PRO A 161 -5.41 -10.89 2.73
N THR A 162 -4.42 -10.48 3.52
CA THR A 162 -4.53 -10.46 4.99
C THR A 162 -5.50 -9.38 5.43
N PHE A 163 -5.45 -8.19 4.84
CA PHE A 163 -6.45 -7.15 5.12
C PHE A 163 -7.87 -7.54 4.68
N ILE A 164 -8.02 -8.26 3.55
CA ILE A 164 -9.30 -8.80 3.08
C ILE A 164 -9.86 -9.80 4.11
N ASP A 165 -9.03 -10.71 4.62
CA ASP A 165 -9.43 -11.66 5.67
C ASP A 165 -9.86 -10.95 6.97
N LEU A 166 -9.18 -9.85 7.29
CA LEU A 166 -9.53 -8.97 8.42
C LEU A 166 -10.74 -8.06 8.13
N MET A 167 -11.27 -8.06 6.91
CA MET A 167 -12.36 -7.18 6.46
C MET A 167 -12.03 -5.69 6.67
N MET A 168 -10.78 -5.32 6.40
CA MET A 168 -10.27 -3.95 6.47
C MET A 168 -10.25 -3.34 5.08
N PRO A 169 -10.89 -2.19 4.83
CA PRO A 169 -10.70 -1.48 3.57
C PRO A 169 -9.21 -1.23 3.31
N VAL A 170 -8.77 -1.41 2.07
CA VAL A 170 -7.37 -1.31 1.68
C VAL A 170 -7.21 -0.17 0.70
N LEU A 171 -6.32 0.78 1.01
CA LEU A 171 -5.87 1.80 0.07
C LEU A 171 -4.47 1.46 -0.44
N TYR A 172 -4.26 1.60 -1.75
CA TYR A 172 -2.97 1.33 -2.39
C TYR A 172 -2.47 2.54 -3.20
N PRO A 173 -1.76 3.49 -2.56
CA PRO A 173 -1.07 4.57 -3.25
C PRO A 173 0.05 4.03 -4.13
N GLY A 174 0.29 4.69 -5.27
CA GLY A 174 1.33 4.32 -6.23
C GLY A 174 2.47 5.33 -6.37
N ASN A 175 2.40 6.49 -5.69
CA ASN A 175 3.46 7.48 -5.67
C ASN A 175 3.42 8.32 -4.37
N VAL A 176 4.39 9.23 -4.21
CA VAL A 176 4.54 10.07 -3.00
C VAL A 176 3.36 11.03 -2.78
N SER A 177 2.78 11.59 -3.84
CA SER A 177 1.61 12.48 -3.71
C SER A 177 0.39 11.70 -3.20
N GLU A 178 0.19 10.50 -3.73
CA GLU A 178 -0.91 9.63 -3.31
C GLU A 178 -0.73 9.06 -1.91
N LEU A 179 0.50 8.96 -1.37
CA LEU A 179 0.69 8.64 0.05
C LEU A 179 0.00 9.67 0.95
N ILE A 180 0.09 10.95 0.57
CA ILE A 180 -0.58 12.04 1.30
C ILE A 180 -2.08 12.01 1.03
N GLU A 181 -2.47 11.96 -0.25
CA GLU A 181 -3.89 11.96 -0.66
C GLU A 181 -4.67 10.81 -0.01
N TYR A 182 -4.19 9.57 -0.18
CA TYR A 182 -4.86 8.40 0.32
C TYR A 182 -4.71 8.27 1.83
N GLY A 183 -3.67 8.82 2.46
CA GLY A 183 -3.57 8.85 3.92
C GLY A 183 -4.68 9.72 4.53
N LEU A 184 -4.92 10.91 3.98
CA LEU A 184 -6.03 11.78 4.41
C LEU A 184 -7.40 11.15 4.13
N TYR A 185 -7.59 10.54 2.95
CA TYR A 185 -8.81 9.76 2.70
C TYR A 185 -8.94 8.58 3.65
N GLY A 186 -7.85 7.91 4.01
CA GLY A 186 -7.90 6.70 4.81
C GLY A 186 -8.31 6.94 6.26
N TRP A 187 -7.90 8.04 6.89
CA TRP A 187 -8.45 8.41 8.21
C TRP A 187 -9.92 8.81 8.12
N ALA A 188 -10.32 9.58 7.11
CA ALA A 188 -11.72 9.93 6.91
C ALA A 188 -12.59 8.69 6.64
N LEU A 189 -12.12 7.78 5.79
CA LEU A 189 -12.72 6.47 5.52
C LEU A 189 -12.86 5.67 6.81
N SER A 190 -11.77 5.55 7.59
CA SER A 190 -11.76 4.81 8.85
C SER A 190 -12.74 5.36 9.87
N ARG A 191 -12.84 6.70 10.00
CA ARG A 191 -13.80 7.38 10.87
C ARG A 191 -15.24 7.18 10.38
N PHE A 192 -15.46 7.20 9.07
CA PHE A 192 -16.77 7.07 8.45
C PHE A 192 -17.33 5.65 8.57
N CYS A 193 -16.54 4.64 8.21
CA CYS A 193 -16.99 3.24 8.21
C CYS A 193 -16.76 2.52 9.55
N GLY A 194 -15.99 3.11 10.47
CA GLY A 194 -15.69 2.52 11.79
C GLY A 194 -14.74 1.32 11.73
N ALA A 195 -14.10 1.06 10.58
CA ALA A 195 -13.12 0.00 10.39
C ALA A 195 -11.70 0.57 10.37
N TRP A 196 -10.71 -0.26 10.69
CA TRP A 196 -9.31 0.05 10.42
C TRP A 196 -9.06 -0.02 8.91
N VAL A 197 -8.21 0.87 8.40
CA VAL A 197 -7.88 0.93 6.97
C VAL A 197 -6.48 0.40 6.75
N GLY A 198 -6.36 -0.68 5.99
CA GLY A 198 -5.08 -1.17 5.47
C GLY A 198 -4.51 -0.19 4.46
N PHE A 199 -3.22 0.09 4.57
CA PHE A 199 -2.54 1.07 3.73
C PHE A 199 -1.27 0.47 3.15
N LYS A 200 -1.37 -0.04 1.92
CA LYS A 200 -0.28 -0.76 1.27
C LYS A 200 0.74 0.20 0.71
N THR A 201 2.00 -0.04 1.01
CA THR A 201 3.16 0.69 0.48
C THR A 201 4.20 -0.29 -0.03
N SER A 202 5.12 0.18 -0.87
CA SER A 202 6.28 -0.58 -1.35
C SER A 202 7.55 0.28 -1.26
N PRO A 203 8.76 -0.30 -1.44
CA PRO A 203 9.98 0.46 -1.61
C PRO A 203 9.85 1.57 -2.66
N ASP A 204 9.18 1.30 -3.79
CA ASP A 204 8.96 2.27 -4.87
C ASP A 204 8.16 3.51 -4.43
N THR A 205 7.34 3.39 -3.38
CA THR A 205 6.61 4.52 -2.81
C THR A 205 7.36 5.18 -1.64
N LEU A 206 8.08 4.41 -0.82
CA LEU A 206 8.66 4.89 0.44
C LEU A 206 10.07 5.47 0.32
N ASP A 207 10.89 4.84 -0.52
CA ASP A 207 12.30 5.21 -0.72
C ASP A 207 12.48 6.24 -1.85
N THR A 208 11.42 6.48 -2.62
CA THR A 208 11.37 7.49 -3.69
C THR A 208 11.14 8.89 -3.12
N ALA A 209 11.76 9.90 -3.74
CA ALA A 209 11.52 11.30 -3.48
C ALA A 209 10.80 11.97 -4.66
N ALA A 210 9.92 12.92 -4.37
CA ALA A 210 9.21 13.69 -5.38
C ALA A 210 8.92 15.12 -4.91
N SER A 211 8.75 16.02 -5.88
CA SER A 211 8.12 17.32 -5.64
C SER A 211 6.59 17.14 -5.70
N VAL A 212 5.91 17.45 -4.60
CA VAL A 212 4.46 17.38 -4.47
C VAL A 212 3.90 18.79 -4.33
N MET A 213 2.85 19.09 -5.07
CA MET A 213 2.08 20.32 -4.90
C MET A 213 0.93 20.06 -3.93
N LEU A 214 0.91 20.74 -2.79
CA LEU A 214 -0.16 20.67 -1.81
C LEU A 214 -1.00 21.94 -1.89
N GLU A 215 -2.29 21.80 -2.19
CA GLU A 215 -3.25 22.88 -2.02
C GLU A 215 -3.78 22.86 -0.57
N ALA A 216 -4.06 24.02 0.02
CA ALA A 216 -4.39 24.15 1.46
C ALA A 216 -5.53 23.23 1.95
N ASP A 217 -6.53 22.97 1.10
CA ASP A 217 -7.70 22.14 1.43
C ASP A 217 -7.71 20.77 0.74
N TRP A 218 -6.64 20.40 0.04
CA TRP A 218 -6.58 19.17 -0.74
C TRP A 218 -6.18 17.95 0.12
N PRO A 219 -6.79 16.77 -0.12
CA PRO A 219 -7.94 16.53 -0.97
C PRO A 219 -9.25 17.00 -0.33
N LYS A 220 -10.25 17.32 -1.17
CA LYS A 220 -11.62 17.56 -0.71
C LYS A 220 -12.26 16.21 -0.40
N ILE A 221 -12.72 16.05 0.84
CA ILE A 221 -13.33 14.82 1.33
C ILE A 221 -14.84 15.02 1.42
N THR A 222 -15.58 14.14 0.77
CA THR A 222 -17.05 14.12 0.81
C THR A 222 -17.51 12.94 1.65
N LEU A 223 -18.33 13.21 2.66
CA LEU A 223 -19.00 12.15 3.42
C LEU A 223 -20.36 11.89 2.76
N PRO A 224 -20.63 10.68 2.24
CA PRO A 224 -21.92 10.37 1.65
C PRO A 224 -23.00 10.23 2.74
N ASP A 225 -24.26 10.43 2.35
CA ASP A 225 -25.38 9.96 3.16
C ASP A 225 -25.42 8.43 3.15
N TYR A 226 -25.52 7.82 4.32
CA TYR A 226 -25.48 6.37 4.47
C TYR A 226 -26.35 5.92 5.65
N PRO A 227 -27.22 4.90 5.46
CA PRO A 227 -28.13 4.43 6.50
C PRO A 227 -27.40 3.61 7.57
N PHE A 228 -26.75 4.29 8.51
CA PHE A 228 -26.08 3.63 9.63
C PHE A 228 -27.08 2.94 10.57
N PRO A 229 -26.69 1.81 11.20
CA PRO A 229 -27.54 1.12 12.16
C PRO A 229 -27.72 1.94 13.45
N PRO A 230 -28.70 1.59 14.31
CA PRO A 230 -28.78 2.14 15.65
C PRO A 230 -27.44 2.03 16.41
N GLY A 231 -26.99 3.13 17.01
CA GLY A 231 -25.68 3.23 17.67
C GLY A 231 -24.48 3.35 16.73
N GLY A 232 -24.69 3.49 15.41
CA GLY A 232 -23.64 3.77 14.43
C GLY A 232 -22.68 2.59 14.20
N VAL A 233 -21.47 2.90 13.72
CA VAL A 233 -20.42 1.90 13.38
C VAL A 233 -19.15 2.01 14.22
N SER A 234 -19.00 3.10 14.98
CA SER A 234 -17.84 3.33 15.84
C SER A 234 -17.77 2.33 17.00
N ILE A 235 -16.57 2.23 17.58
CA ILE A 235 -16.29 1.49 18.80
C ILE A 235 -17.22 1.94 19.94
N ARG A 236 -17.66 1.00 20.78
CA ARG A 236 -18.58 1.26 21.88
C ARG A 236 -18.32 0.33 23.06
N THR A 237 -18.88 0.68 24.21
CA THR A 237 -18.99 -0.20 25.38
C THR A 237 -20.36 0.03 26.04
N PRO A 238 -21.08 -1.03 26.48
CA PRO A 238 -20.80 -2.44 26.23
C PRO A 238 -20.95 -2.80 24.74
N ASP A 239 -20.18 -3.79 24.27
CA ASP A 239 -20.22 -4.25 22.88
C ASP A 239 -20.10 -5.79 22.81
N PRO A 240 -21.23 -6.51 22.76
CA PRO A 240 -21.21 -7.97 22.71
C PRO A 240 -20.48 -8.47 21.46
N TRP A 241 -19.46 -9.32 21.64
CA TRP A 241 -18.62 -9.85 20.54
C TRP A 241 -19.45 -10.55 19.45
N THR A 242 -20.59 -11.15 19.81
CA THR A 242 -21.51 -11.83 18.88
C THR A 242 -22.14 -10.90 17.84
N THR A 243 -22.14 -9.58 18.09
CA THR A 243 -22.74 -8.58 17.17
C THR A 243 -21.70 -7.85 16.31
N GLN A 244 -20.41 -7.98 16.65
CA GLN A 244 -19.33 -7.24 15.98
C GLN A 244 -19.15 -7.66 14.52
N GLU A 245 -19.19 -8.96 14.24
CA GLU A 245 -19.07 -9.48 12.88
C GLU A 245 -20.23 -9.00 11.99
N PHE A 246 -21.47 -9.11 12.47
CA PHE A 246 -22.65 -8.63 11.76
C PHE A 246 -22.49 -7.14 11.41
N ARG A 247 -22.08 -6.31 12.39
CA ARG A 247 -21.86 -4.88 12.15
C ARG A 247 -20.75 -4.61 11.12
N LEU A 248 -19.65 -5.37 11.18
CA LEU A 248 -18.55 -5.26 10.23
C LEU A 248 -19.00 -5.60 8.81
N ARG A 249 -19.67 -6.74 8.62
CA ARG A 249 -20.13 -7.23 7.32
C ARG A 249 -21.25 -6.39 6.71
N GLU A 250 -22.32 -6.15 7.48
CA GLU A 250 -23.56 -5.57 6.98
C GLU A 250 -23.55 -4.04 6.94
N HIS A 251 -22.67 -3.39 7.71
CA HIS A 251 -22.66 -1.92 7.81
C HIS A 251 -21.32 -1.29 7.46
N LYS A 252 -20.21 -1.77 8.03
CA LYS A 252 -18.90 -1.10 7.84
C LYS A 252 -18.37 -1.26 6.40
N ILE A 253 -18.46 -2.45 5.80
CA ILE A 253 -18.01 -2.68 4.42
C ILE A 253 -18.83 -1.87 3.41
N GLY A 254 -20.17 -1.87 3.55
CA GLY A 254 -21.05 -1.06 2.70
C GLY A 254 -20.74 0.44 2.82
N ALA A 255 -20.48 0.93 4.03
CA ALA A 255 -20.08 2.33 4.25
C ALA A 255 -18.73 2.64 3.59
N ALA A 256 -17.78 1.71 3.59
CA ALA A 256 -16.50 1.89 2.90
C ALA A 256 -16.68 2.04 1.37
N ILE A 257 -17.55 1.21 0.76
CA ILE A 257 -17.90 1.32 -0.67
C ILE A 257 -18.56 2.67 -0.95
N ALA A 258 -19.57 3.08 -0.18
CA ALA A 258 -20.24 4.37 -0.35
C ALA A 258 -19.25 5.55 -0.24
N PHE A 259 -18.30 5.49 0.71
CA PHE A 259 -17.25 6.49 0.81
C PHE A 259 -16.37 6.54 -0.44
N ALA A 260 -16.00 5.37 -1.00
CA ALA A 260 -15.21 5.30 -2.22
C ALA A 260 -15.95 5.74 -3.48
N GLU A 261 -17.29 5.63 -3.51
CA GLU A 261 -18.11 6.18 -4.60
C GLU A 261 -18.18 7.71 -4.54
N ALA A 262 -18.21 8.29 -3.33
CA ALA A 262 -18.30 9.73 -3.10
C ALA A 262 -16.97 10.48 -3.25
N ASN A 263 -15.84 9.77 -3.27
CA ASN A 263 -14.50 10.34 -3.32
C ASN A 263 -13.71 9.77 -4.51
N PRO A 264 -12.81 10.55 -5.14
CA PRO A 264 -12.04 10.11 -6.32
C PRO A 264 -10.89 9.14 -5.98
N LEU A 265 -11.18 8.05 -5.25
CA LEU A 265 -10.20 7.00 -4.95
C LEU A 265 -9.83 6.22 -6.22
N ASN A 266 -10.85 5.82 -7.00
CA ASN A 266 -10.67 5.13 -8.27
C ASN A 266 -10.61 6.16 -9.40
N LYS A 267 -9.55 6.13 -10.22
CA LYS A 267 -9.24 7.17 -11.21
C LYS A 267 -9.06 6.57 -12.61
N VAL A 268 -9.75 7.15 -13.60
CA VAL A 268 -9.45 6.86 -15.02
C VAL A 268 -8.26 7.73 -15.42
N LEU A 269 -7.11 7.10 -15.63
CA LEU A 269 -5.84 7.77 -15.96
C LEU A 269 -5.74 8.12 -17.45
N ILE A 270 -6.36 7.30 -18.31
CA ILE A 270 -6.49 7.53 -19.75
C ILE A 270 -7.92 7.16 -20.12
N ASP A 271 -8.62 8.06 -20.80
CA ASP A 271 -9.98 7.83 -21.28
C ASP A 271 -10.06 7.98 -22.81
N SER A 272 -11.04 7.31 -23.42
CA SER A 272 -11.23 7.30 -24.86
C SER A 272 -12.71 7.30 -25.24
N ARG A 273 -13.05 8.07 -26.27
CA ARG A 273 -14.37 8.01 -26.92
C ARG A 273 -14.56 6.76 -27.78
N LEU A 274 -13.46 6.15 -28.24
CA LEU A 274 -13.43 4.93 -29.05
C LEU A 274 -13.11 3.71 -28.17
N ARG A 275 -13.82 3.55 -27.05
CA ARG A 275 -13.54 2.52 -26.03
C ARG A 275 -13.39 1.14 -26.66
N ARG A 276 -12.17 0.58 -26.64
CA ARG A 276 -11.85 -0.70 -27.27
C ARG A 276 -11.12 -1.65 -26.32
N PHE A 277 -10.04 -1.17 -25.70
CA PHE A 277 -9.17 -1.95 -24.83
C PHE A 277 -9.01 -1.26 -23.48
N GLY A 278 -9.47 -1.90 -22.41
CA GLY A 278 -9.32 -1.38 -21.05
C GLY A 278 -8.15 -2.03 -20.33
N ILE A 279 -7.45 -1.25 -19.52
CA ILE A 279 -6.47 -1.75 -18.56
C ILE A 279 -6.98 -1.41 -17.16
N VAL A 280 -7.15 -2.42 -16.30
CA VAL A 280 -7.50 -2.22 -14.87
C VAL A 280 -6.28 -2.57 -14.02
N THR A 281 -5.87 -1.65 -13.15
CA THR A 281 -4.63 -1.77 -12.37
C THR A 281 -4.74 -1.00 -11.05
N SER A 282 -3.71 -1.05 -10.20
CA SER A 282 -3.71 -0.42 -8.87
C SER A 282 -2.29 0.01 -8.45
N GLY A 283 -2.20 0.94 -7.50
CA GLY A 283 -0.94 1.34 -6.86
C GLY A 283 0.21 1.65 -7.81
N VAL A 284 1.40 1.12 -7.52
CA VAL A 284 2.63 1.33 -8.30
C VAL A 284 2.51 0.76 -9.70
N THR A 285 1.81 -0.37 -9.84
CA THR A 285 1.57 -1.03 -11.13
C THR A 285 0.85 -0.11 -12.12
N ALA A 286 0.02 0.82 -11.65
CA ALA A 286 -0.64 1.80 -12.52
C ALA A 286 0.36 2.70 -13.25
N PHE A 287 1.41 3.15 -12.56
CA PHE A 287 2.47 3.96 -13.17
C PHE A 287 3.40 3.11 -14.04
N ALA A 288 3.59 1.83 -13.72
CA ALA A 288 4.29 0.90 -14.59
C ALA A 288 3.52 0.63 -15.91
N VAL A 289 2.18 0.64 -15.89
CA VAL A 289 1.34 0.59 -17.11
C VAL A 289 1.55 1.84 -17.97
N LEU A 290 1.54 3.03 -17.37
CA LEU A 290 1.80 4.28 -18.11
C LEU A 290 3.21 4.30 -18.73
N GLU A 291 4.21 3.84 -17.96
CA GLU A 291 5.58 3.71 -18.47
C GLU A 291 5.67 2.67 -19.59
N ALA A 292 4.98 1.54 -19.46
CA ALA A 292 4.92 0.51 -20.48
C ALA A 292 4.36 1.05 -21.81
N LEU A 293 3.22 1.76 -21.76
CA LEU A 293 2.64 2.42 -22.94
C LEU A 293 3.61 3.42 -23.56
N ARG A 294 4.22 4.30 -22.75
CA ARG A 294 5.22 5.27 -23.21
C ARG A 294 6.41 4.58 -23.88
N SER A 295 6.91 3.48 -23.30
CA SER A 295 8.03 2.72 -23.85
C SER A 295 7.72 2.06 -25.20
N LEU A 296 6.45 1.80 -25.49
CA LEU A 296 5.95 1.30 -26.78
C LEU A 296 5.71 2.43 -27.80
N GLY A 297 5.97 3.69 -27.44
CA GLY A 297 5.69 4.86 -28.29
C GLY A 297 4.22 5.29 -28.26
N ILE A 298 3.48 4.94 -27.22
CA ILE A 298 2.07 5.26 -27.04
C ILE A 298 1.94 6.21 -25.86
N ASP A 299 1.88 7.51 -26.14
CA ASP A 299 1.55 8.53 -25.14
C ASP A 299 0.03 8.52 -24.80
N PRO A 300 -0.43 9.29 -23.79
CA PRO A 300 -1.84 9.28 -23.40
C PRO A 300 -2.82 9.70 -24.51
N GLU A 301 -2.45 10.65 -25.37
CA GLU A 301 -3.32 11.12 -26.46
C GLU A 301 -3.43 10.06 -27.56
N HIS A 302 -2.30 9.45 -27.92
CA HIS A 302 -2.25 8.35 -28.86
C HIS A 302 -3.00 7.12 -28.31
N ALA A 303 -2.81 6.77 -27.03
CA ALA A 303 -3.57 5.71 -26.36
C ALA A 303 -5.08 5.95 -26.48
N ALA A 304 -5.54 7.18 -26.19
CA ALA A 304 -6.94 7.54 -26.33
C ALA A 304 -7.45 7.40 -27.77
N SER A 305 -6.67 7.83 -28.77
CA SER A 305 -7.02 7.67 -30.20
C SER A 305 -7.13 6.21 -30.65
N LEU A 306 -6.34 5.31 -30.06
CA LEU A 306 -6.37 3.86 -30.32
C LEU A 306 -7.50 3.13 -29.60
N GLY A 307 -8.25 3.83 -28.74
CA GLY A 307 -9.32 3.22 -27.94
C GLY A 307 -8.85 2.58 -26.63
N ILE A 308 -7.64 2.90 -26.18
CA ILE A 308 -7.07 2.40 -24.93
C ILE A 308 -7.56 3.27 -23.77
N THR A 309 -8.02 2.62 -22.71
CA THR A 309 -8.44 3.29 -21.47
C THR A 309 -7.76 2.63 -20.27
N VAL A 310 -7.43 3.40 -19.24
CA VAL A 310 -6.71 2.90 -18.06
C VAL A 310 -7.45 3.31 -16.79
N LEU A 311 -7.96 2.34 -16.04
CA LEU A 311 -8.55 2.51 -14.73
C LEU A 311 -7.55 2.11 -13.65
N LYS A 312 -7.27 3.03 -12.75
CA LYS A 312 -6.57 2.78 -11.51
C LYS A 312 -7.59 2.63 -10.38
N ILE A 313 -7.59 1.47 -9.73
CA ILE A 313 -8.30 1.21 -8.50
C ILE A 313 -7.45 1.74 -7.34
N GLY A 314 -7.98 2.68 -6.55
CA GLY A 314 -7.30 3.21 -5.36
C GLY A 314 -7.62 2.41 -4.10
N MET A 315 -8.82 1.81 -4.07
CA MET A 315 -9.30 0.95 -2.99
C MET A 315 -9.51 -0.48 -3.51
N PRO A 316 -8.47 -1.34 -3.56
CA PRO A 316 -8.58 -2.72 -4.04
C PRO A 316 -9.43 -3.64 -3.14
N HIS A 317 -9.81 -3.21 -1.94
CA HIS A 317 -10.81 -3.89 -1.13
C HIS A 317 -11.52 -2.91 -0.18
N PRO A 318 -12.85 -3.04 0.03
CA PRO A 318 -13.78 -3.70 -0.87
C PRO A 318 -13.78 -3.01 -2.25
N ILE A 319 -14.01 -3.77 -3.31
CA ILE A 319 -14.04 -3.19 -4.66
C ILE A 319 -15.42 -2.59 -4.92
N ASP A 320 -15.45 -1.36 -5.44
CA ASP A 320 -16.65 -0.76 -6.02
C ASP A 320 -16.95 -1.45 -7.37
N GLU A 321 -17.92 -2.36 -7.36
CA GLU A 321 -18.36 -3.07 -8.56
C GLU A 321 -18.94 -2.12 -9.63
N GLN A 322 -19.58 -1.02 -9.23
CA GLN A 322 -20.21 -0.10 -10.17
C GLN A 322 -19.17 0.65 -10.98
N VAL A 323 -18.03 1.02 -10.38
CA VAL A 323 -16.87 1.54 -11.12
C VAL A 323 -16.40 0.54 -12.18
N ILE A 324 -16.29 -0.75 -11.85
CA ILE A 324 -15.90 -1.78 -12.82
C ILE A 324 -16.94 -1.89 -13.95
N ARG A 325 -18.24 -1.98 -13.62
CA ARG A 325 -19.32 -2.08 -14.62
C ARG A 325 -19.31 -0.90 -15.59
N ARG A 326 -19.23 0.33 -15.05
CA ARG A 326 -19.18 1.57 -15.84
C ARG A 326 -17.94 1.60 -16.73
N PHE A 327 -16.76 1.32 -16.18
CA PHE A 327 -15.52 1.33 -16.93
C PHE A 327 -15.50 0.28 -18.05
N CYS A 328 -16.02 -0.93 -17.79
CA CYS A 328 -15.98 -2.02 -18.75
C CYS A 328 -17.02 -1.88 -19.89
N THR A 329 -17.96 -0.95 -19.76
CA THR A 329 -19.01 -0.74 -20.78
C THR A 329 -18.39 -0.28 -22.10
N GLY A 330 -18.77 -0.97 -23.18
CA GLY A 330 -18.33 -0.67 -24.54
C GLY A 330 -16.95 -1.21 -24.92
N LEU A 331 -16.22 -1.83 -23.99
CA LEU A 331 -14.91 -2.43 -24.30
C LEU A 331 -15.06 -3.78 -25.01
N GLU A 332 -14.11 -4.09 -25.90
CA GLU A 332 -13.96 -5.42 -26.50
C GLU A 332 -13.17 -6.36 -25.57
N GLU A 333 -12.21 -5.80 -24.84
CA GLU A 333 -11.33 -6.53 -23.94
C GLU A 333 -10.84 -5.66 -22.78
N VAL A 334 -10.62 -6.32 -21.64
CA VAL A 334 -10.01 -5.76 -20.44
C VAL A 334 -8.79 -6.59 -20.06
N LEU A 335 -7.63 -5.95 -19.94
CA LEU A 335 -6.42 -6.51 -19.36
C LEU A 335 -6.31 -6.06 -17.90
N VAL A 336 -6.26 -7.00 -16.97
CA VAL A 336 -6.00 -6.71 -15.55
C VAL A 336 -4.51 -6.85 -15.25
N VAL A 337 -3.91 -5.78 -14.74
CA VAL A 337 -2.48 -5.72 -14.39
C VAL A 337 -2.36 -5.46 -12.90
N GLU A 338 -2.09 -6.52 -12.14
CA GLU A 338 -1.92 -6.49 -10.69
C GLU A 338 -0.77 -7.41 -10.24
N GLU A 339 -0.23 -7.15 -9.06
CA GLU A 339 0.94 -7.85 -8.53
C GLU A 339 0.56 -8.99 -7.57
N LYS A 340 1.32 -10.10 -7.61
CA LYS A 340 1.26 -11.26 -6.71
C LYS A 340 -0.04 -12.07 -6.68
N ARG A 341 -1.18 -11.46 -6.37
CA ARG A 341 -2.48 -12.11 -6.17
C ARG A 341 -3.49 -11.62 -7.19
N ARG A 342 -4.51 -12.43 -7.46
CA ARG A 342 -5.56 -12.14 -8.45
C ARG A 342 -6.76 -11.53 -7.74
N ILE A 343 -6.63 -10.35 -7.14
CA ILE A 343 -7.71 -9.74 -6.37
C ILE A 343 -8.64 -8.98 -7.33
N ILE A 344 -8.06 -8.05 -8.09
CA ILE A 344 -8.79 -7.23 -9.06
C ILE A 344 -9.25 -8.09 -10.24
N GLU A 345 -8.43 -9.04 -10.70
CA GLU A 345 -8.78 -9.92 -11.82
C GLU A 345 -9.99 -10.80 -11.49
N LEU A 346 -10.07 -11.32 -10.26
CA LEU A 346 -11.22 -12.09 -9.83
C LEU A 346 -12.47 -11.20 -9.70
N ALA A 347 -12.36 -10.00 -9.12
CA ALA A 347 -13.48 -9.08 -9.01
C ALA A 347 -14.00 -8.61 -10.38
N VAL A 348 -13.11 -8.27 -11.32
CA VAL A 348 -13.50 -7.91 -12.70
C VAL A 348 -14.24 -9.07 -13.38
N LYS A 349 -13.75 -10.30 -13.23
CA LYS A 349 -14.40 -11.49 -13.79
C LYS A 349 -15.77 -11.75 -13.17
N ASP A 350 -15.89 -11.59 -11.85
CA ASP A 350 -17.14 -11.80 -11.12
C ASP A 350 -18.19 -10.76 -11.52
N VAL A 351 -17.84 -9.47 -11.49
CA VAL A 351 -18.71 -8.36 -11.93
C VAL A 351 -19.20 -8.57 -13.37
N LEU A 352 -18.30 -8.95 -14.27
CA LEU A 352 -18.62 -9.16 -15.69
C LEU A 352 -19.37 -10.46 -15.96
N TYR A 353 -19.35 -11.44 -15.04
CA TYR A 353 -20.12 -12.67 -15.19
C TYR A 353 -21.63 -12.42 -15.26
N ALA A 354 -22.11 -11.36 -14.61
CA ALA A 354 -23.52 -10.94 -14.68
C ALA A 354 -23.88 -10.17 -15.97
N VAL A 355 -22.89 -9.73 -16.77
CA VAL A 355 -23.13 -8.94 -18.00
C VAL A 355 -23.52 -9.88 -19.16
N PRO A 356 -24.58 -9.60 -19.95
CA PRO A 356 -24.94 -10.42 -21.10
C PRO A 356 -23.77 -10.66 -22.06
N ALA A 357 -23.61 -11.90 -22.56
CA ALA A 357 -22.42 -12.30 -23.33
C ALA A 357 -22.09 -11.39 -24.51
N LYS A 358 -23.11 -10.87 -25.22
CA LYS A 358 -22.96 -9.93 -26.34
C LYS A 358 -22.30 -8.59 -25.98
N ASN A 359 -22.38 -8.19 -24.71
CA ASN A 359 -21.89 -6.92 -24.18
C ASN A 359 -20.71 -7.12 -23.22
N ARG A 360 -20.26 -8.38 -23.01
CA ARG A 360 -19.23 -8.72 -22.04
C ARG A 360 -17.86 -8.66 -22.70
N PRO A 361 -16.94 -7.77 -22.27
CA PRO A 361 -15.59 -7.78 -22.79
C PRO A 361 -14.88 -9.09 -22.41
N ARG A 362 -13.91 -9.49 -23.24
CA ARG A 362 -12.97 -10.55 -22.85
C ARG A 362 -12.11 -10.04 -21.69
N VAL A 363 -11.79 -10.90 -20.73
CA VAL A 363 -10.90 -10.53 -19.61
C VAL A 363 -9.61 -11.32 -19.72
N SER A 364 -8.50 -10.60 -19.91
CA SER A 364 -7.14 -11.11 -19.77
C SER A 364 -6.52 -10.56 -18.49
N GLY A 365 -5.53 -11.26 -17.94
CA GLY A 365 -4.83 -10.82 -16.74
C GLY A 365 -3.52 -11.57 -16.61
N ARG A 366 -3.39 -12.40 -15.56
CA ARG A 366 -2.25 -13.33 -15.47
C ARG A 366 -2.13 -14.24 -16.69
N ARG A 367 -3.28 -14.67 -17.22
CA ARG A 367 -3.39 -15.49 -18.43
C ARG A 367 -4.37 -14.86 -19.42
N ASP A 368 -4.20 -15.21 -20.69
CA ASP A 368 -5.17 -14.90 -21.75
C ASP A 368 -6.35 -15.90 -21.77
N GLY A 369 -7.26 -15.75 -22.74
CA GLY A 369 -8.40 -16.64 -22.92
C GLY A 369 -8.04 -18.05 -23.38
N GLN A 370 -6.82 -18.27 -23.87
CA GLN A 370 -6.27 -19.56 -24.28
C GLN A 370 -5.47 -20.23 -23.15
N GLY A 371 -5.27 -19.55 -22.03
CA GLY A 371 -4.51 -20.04 -20.89
C GLY A 371 -3.00 -19.76 -20.98
N HIS A 372 -2.50 -19.04 -21.99
CA HIS A 372 -1.10 -18.61 -22.02
C HIS A 372 -0.84 -17.56 -20.95
N ARG A 373 0.35 -17.62 -20.36
CA ARG A 373 0.77 -16.66 -19.32
C ARG A 373 1.17 -15.33 -19.95
N LEU A 374 0.57 -14.24 -19.47
CA LEU A 374 0.89 -12.87 -19.88
C LEU A 374 1.73 -12.14 -18.83
N LEU A 375 1.37 -12.29 -17.54
CA LEU A 375 1.99 -11.58 -16.43
C LEU A 375 2.47 -12.58 -15.35
N SER A 376 3.59 -12.26 -14.71
CA SER A 376 4.19 -13.10 -13.68
C SER A 376 3.67 -12.81 -12.28
N GLU A 377 3.36 -13.85 -11.51
CA GLU A 377 3.13 -13.74 -10.06
C GLU A 377 4.42 -13.84 -9.21
N VAL A 378 5.51 -14.29 -9.83
CA VAL A 378 6.81 -14.47 -9.18
C VAL A 378 7.66 -13.23 -9.41
N GLY A 379 8.32 -12.77 -8.34
CA GLY A 379 9.12 -11.53 -8.35
C GLY A 379 8.26 -10.27 -8.40
N GLN A 380 8.90 -9.14 -8.66
CA GLN A 380 8.25 -7.84 -8.86
C GLN A 380 7.78 -7.71 -10.32
N LEU A 381 6.62 -7.09 -10.55
CA LEU A 381 6.10 -6.86 -11.90
C LEU A 381 6.60 -5.52 -12.44
N GLY A 382 7.57 -5.57 -13.36
CA GLY A 382 8.15 -4.38 -13.98
C GLY A 382 7.43 -3.90 -15.25
N PRO A 383 7.67 -2.64 -15.68
CA PRO A 383 7.08 -2.07 -16.90
C PRO A 383 7.40 -2.85 -18.17
N ASP A 384 8.57 -3.51 -18.25
CA ASP A 384 8.96 -4.30 -19.42
C ASP A 384 8.09 -5.54 -19.64
N ALA A 385 7.72 -6.24 -18.55
CA ALA A 385 6.80 -7.37 -18.63
C ALA A 385 5.39 -6.91 -19.04
N ILE A 386 4.96 -5.77 -18.50
CA ILE A 386 3.68 -5.15 -18.82
C ILE A 386 3.65 -4.69 -20.28
N ALA A 387 4.73 -4.10 -20.80
CA ALA A 387 4.85 -3.65 -22.19
C ALA A 387 4.67 -4.82 -23.17
N ARG A 388 5.30 -5.97 -22.90
CA ARG A 388 5.10 -7.18 -23.71
C ARG A 388 3.64 -7.63 -23.70
N ALA A 389 3.03 -7.68 -22.51
CA ALA A 389 1.63 -8.08 -22.37
C ALA A 389 0.70 -7.15 -23.16
N ILE A 390 0.85 -5.83 -22.99
CA ILE A 390 0.05 -4.82 -23.72
C ILE A 390 0.26 -4.97 -25.23
N ALA A 391 1.51 -5.01 -25.70
CA ALA A 391 1.82 -5.10 -27.13
C ALA A 391 1.20 -6.34 -27.78
N LEU A 392 1.23 -7.50 -27.10
CA LEU A 392 0.56 -8.72 -27.57
C LEU A 392 -0.95 -8.56 -27.73
N ARG A 393 -1.60 -7.78 -26.86
CA ARG A 393 -3.06 -7.58 -26.90
C ARG A 393 -3.49 -6.56 -27.94
N ILE A 394 -2.71 -5.50 -28.14
CA ILE A 394 -3.07 -4.42 -29.07
C ILE A 394 -2.66 -4.68 -30.52
N ARG A 395 -1.81 -5.68 -30.79
CA ARG A 395 -1.26 -5.98 -32.12
C ARG A 395 -2.30 -6.13 -33.23
N SER A 396 -3.53 -6.55 -32.89
CA SER A 396 -4.62 -6.69 -33.86
C SER A 396 -5.12 -5.36 -34.44
N PHE A 397 -4.80 -4.23 -33.79
CA PHE A 397 -5.27 -2.91 -34.19
C PHE A 397 -4.22 -1.80 -34.10
N HIS A 398 -3.06 -2.08 -33.55
CA HIS A 398 -1.92 -1.16 -33.54
C HIS A 398 -0.63 -1.94 -33.74
N ASP A 399 0.12 -1.58 -34.79
CA ASP A 399 1.47 -2.06 -35.03
C ASP A 399 2.28 -0.90 -35.59
N SER A 400 3.38 -0.57 -34.93
CA SER A 400 4.20 0.59 -35.27
C SER A 400 5.70 0.25 -35.19
N PRO A 401 6.57 0.95 -35.93
CA PRO A 401 8.00 0.73 -35.83
C PRO A 401 8.54 0.91 -34.41
N ALA A 402 8.00 1.87 -33.65
CA ALA A 402 8.38 2.10 -32.25
C ALA A 402 8.05 0.88 -31.37
N LEU A 403 6.83 0.34 -31.48
CA LEU A 403 6.40 -0.86 -30.78
C LEU A 403 7.27 -2.06 -31.15
N GLN A 404 7.49 -2.31 -32.45
CA GLN A 404 8.30 -3.43 -32.93
C GLN A 404 9.75 -3.35 -32.45
N ASN A 405 10.36 -2.17 -32.55
CA ASN A 405 11.73 -1.93 -32.07
C ASN A 405 11.84 -2.13 -30.56
N ARG A 406 10.84 -1.68 -29.79
CA ARG A 406 10.82 -1.90 -28.33
C ARG A 406 10.75 -3.39 -28.01
N LEU A 407 9.87 -4.14 -28.68
CA LEU A 407 9.76 -5.59 -28.46
C LEU A 407 11.05 -6.33 -28.81
N ALA A 408 11.66 -6.02 -29.96
CA ALA A 408 12.92 -6.61 -30.38
C ALA A 408 14.06 -6.30 -29.37
N PHE A 409 14.11 -5.06 -28.86
CA PHE A 409 15.05 -4.68 -27.80
C PHE A 409 14.83 -5.48 -26.52
N LEU A 410 13.56 -5.63 -26.09
CA LEU A 410 13.27 -6.40 -24.88
C LEU A 410 13.65 -7.87 -25.07
N GLU A 411 13.33 -8.48 -26.21
CA GLU A 411 13.70 -9.87 -26.55
C GLU A 411 15.21 -10.06 -26.52
N SER A 412 16.00 -9.16 -27.11
CA SER A 412 17.46 -9.25 -27.08
C SER A 412 18.03 -9.18 -25.66
N LYS A 413 17.45 -8.34 -24.79
CA LYS A 413 17.86 -8.25 -23.37
C LYS A 413 17.52 -9.49 -22.55
N GLU A 414 16.42 -10.18 -22.86
CA GLU A 414 16.09 -11.44 -22.20
C GLU A 414 17.02 -12.58 -22.64
N LEU A 415 17.38 -12.62 -23.93
CA LEU A 415 18.38 -13.55 -24.46
C LEU A 415 19.74 -13.31 -23.81
N GLU A 416 20.22 -12.05 -23.80
CA GLU A 416 21.46 -11.67 -23.11
C GLU A 416 21.44 -12.12 -21.64
N ARG A 417 20.30 -11.95 -20.94
CA ARG A 417 20.16 -12.35 -19.53
C ARG A 417 20.24 -13.86 -19.35
N THR A 418 19.62 -14.63 -20.22
CA THR A 418 19.65 -16.10 -20.18
C THR A 418 21.05 -16.64 -20.47
N GLU A 419 21.81 -15.93 -21.31
CA GLU A 419 23.20 -16.26 -21.65
C GLU A 419 24.22 -15.79 -20.60
N ARG A 420 23.83 -14.90 -19.67
CA ARG A 420 24.73 -14.41 -18.61
C ARG A 420 25.22 -15.56 -17.74
N ARG A 421 26.53 -15.78 -17.77
CA ARG A 421 27.20 -16.64 -16.80
C ARG A 421 27.35 -15.91 -15.46
N PRO A 422 27.25 -16.62 -14.33
CA PRO A 422 27.58 -16.04 -13.03
C PRO A 422 28.96 -15.41 -13.06
N LEU A 423 29.11 -14.24 -12.44
CA LEU A 423 30.42 -13.65 -12.23
C LEU A 423 31.26 -14.58 -11.35
N SER A 424 32.57 -14.66 -11.60
CA SER A 424 33.50 -15.41 -10.75
C SER A 424 33.63 -14.81 -9.34
N ILE A 425 33.21 -13.56 -9.16
CA ILE A 425 33.23 -12.84 -7.89
C ILE A 425 31.83 -12.87 -7.27
N ILE A 426 31.72 -13.48 -6.08
CA ILE A 426 30.50 -13.47 -5.28
C ILE A 426 30.54 -12.26 -4.35
N ARG A 427 29.59 -11.33 -4.51
CA ARG A 427 29.41 -10.20 -3.60
C ARG A 427 28.41 -10.58 -2.51
N THR A 428 28.91 -11.22 -1.45
CA THR A 428 28.08 -11.61 -0.31
C THR A 428 27.64 -10.37 0.49
N PRO A 429 26.34 -10.23 0.82
CA PRO A 429 25.86 -9.16 1.70
C PRO A 429 26.62 -9.15 3.03
N PHE A 430 26.99 -7.97 3.52
CA PHE A 430 27.71 -7.79 4.77
C PHE A 430 27.14 -6.62 5.58
N PHE A 431 27.47 -6.56 6.87
CA PHE A 431 27.04 -5.46 7.73
C PHE A 431 27.68 -4.13 7.32
N CYS A 432 26.92 -3.05 7.46
CA CYS A 432 27.44 -1.69 7.36
C CYS A 432 28.58 -1.47 8.37
N SER A 433 29.54 -0.64 8.02
CA SER A 433 30.59 -0.18 8.94
C SER A 433 29.96 0.43 10.21
N GLY A 434 30.41 -0.02 11.38
CA GLY A 434 29.87 0.45 12.67
C GLY A 434 28.55 -0.19 13.11
N CYS A 435 27.99 -1.14 12.36
CA CYS A 435 26.77 -1.83 12.79
C CYS A 435 27.01 -2.66 14.08
N PRO A 436 26.18 -2.52 15.13
CA PRO A 436 26.33 -3.29 16.36
C PRO A 436 26.18 -4.80 16.15
N HIS A 437 25.47 -5.23 15.10
CA HIS A 437 25.38 -6.64 14.71
C HIS A 437 26.73 -7.26 14.35
N ASN A 438 27.76 -6.45 14.05
CA ASN A 438 29.10 -6.94 13.75
C ASN A 438 29.79 -7.55 14.97
N THR A 439 29.42 -7.15 16.19
CA THR A 439 29.88 -7.80 17.42
C THR A 439 28.84 -8.76 17.97
N SER A 440 27.55 -8.38 18.00
CA SER A 440 26.51 -9.17 18.67
C SER A 440 26.17 -10.50 18.00
N THR A 441 26.53 -10.71 16.73
CA THR A 441 26.31 -11.99 16.03
C THR A 441 27.49 -12.97 16.14
N ARG A 442 28.58 -12.60 16.82
CA ARG A 442 29.69 -13.54 17.09
C ARG A 442 29.31 -14.46 18.26
N VAL A 443 29.50 -15.76 18.06
CA VAL A 443 29.27 -16.78 19.10
C VAL A 443 30.58 -17.27 19.71
N PRO A 444 30.57 -17.81 20.94
CA PRO A 444 31.74 -18.47 21.53
C PRO A 444 32.25 -19.63 20.67
N GLU A 445 33.54 -19.95 20.79
CA GLU A 445 34.13 -21.09 20.10
C GLU A 445 33.40 -22.40 20.45
N GLY A 446 33.21 -23.26 19.45
CA GLY A 446 32.44 -24.51 19.59
C GLY A 446 30.92 -24.35 19.68
N SER A 447 30.41 -23.12 19.71
CA SER A 447 28.96 -22.86 19.75
C SER A 447 28.36 -22.64 18.36
N ARG A 448 27.05 -22.83 18.24
CA ARG A 448 26.25 -22.44 17.08
C ARG A 448 25.09 -21.54 17.52
N ALA A 449 24.71 -20.59 16.67
CA ALA A 449 23.52 -19.76 16.86
C ALA A 449 22.52 -19.94 15.71
N HIS A 450 21.25 -19.72 16.03
CA HIS A 450 20.20 -19.51 15.04
C HIS A 450 19.88 -18.02 15.04
N GLY A 451 19.93 -17.38 13.87
CA GLY A 451 19.56 -15.98 13.70
C GLY A 451 18.05 -15.79 13.66
N GLY A 452 17.60 -14.55 13.57
CA GLY A 452 16.25 -14.16 13.17
C GLY A 452 16.24 -13.51 11.78
N VAL A 453 15.07 -13.11 11.30
CA VAL A 453 14.92 -12.41 10.01
C VAL A 453 15.70 -11.08 10.02
N GLY A 454 16.22 -10.64 8.87
CA GLY A 454 16.92 -9.35 8.72
C GLY A 454 18.44 -9.46 8.92
N CYS A 455 19.03 -8.57 9.74
CA CYS A 455 20.49 -8.56 9.93
C CYS A 455 21.03 -9.86 10.55
N HIS A 456 20.27 -10.51 11.43
CA HIS A 456 20.67 -11.80 11.99
C HIS A 456 20.70 -12.90 10.92
N TYR A 457 19.79 -12.88 9.94
CA TYR A 457 19.82 -13.78 8.79
C TYR A 457 21.07 -13.55 7.95
N MET A 458 21.48 -12.29 7.70
CA MET A 458 22.73 -12.02 6.98
C MET A 458 23.97 -12.63 7.67
N ALA A 459 23.96 -12.81 8.99
CA ALA A 459 25.05 -13.44 9.72
C ALA A 459 25.26 -14.91 9.33
N THR A 460 24.26 -15.60 8.77
CA THR A 460 24.42 -16.99 8.28
C THR A 460 25.33 -17.08 7.06
N ASN A 461 25.48 -15.97 6.33
CA ASN A 461 26.43 -15.86 5.22
C ASN A 461 27.85 -15.50 5.68
N MET A 462 28.06 -15.34 7.00
CA MET A 462 29.34 -14.99 7.60
C MET A 462 29.92 -16.19 8.35
N ALA A 463 31.25 -16.35 8.34
CA ALA A 463 31.93 -17.41 9.07
C ALA A 463 31.94 -17.16 10.58
N ARG A 464 30.77 -17.23 11.23
CA ARG A 464 30.53 -16.82 12.63
C ARG A 464 29.57 -17.75 13.40
N GLY A 465 29.43 -19.01 12.97
CA GLY A 465 28.64 -20.02 13.70
C GLY A 465 27.12 -19.83 13.68
N ASN A 466 26.59 -18.88 12.89
CA ASN A 466 25.15 -18.74 12.66
C ASN A 466 24.73 -19.68 11.53
N VAL A 467 23.80 -20.59 11.76
CA VAL A 467 23.54 -21.71 10.83
C VAL A 467 22.17 -21.69 10.16
N THR A 468 21.16 -21.08 10.78
CA THR A 468 19.79 -21.00 10.24
C THR A 468 19.00 -19.90 10.95
N HIS A 469 17.73 -19.71 10.59
CA HIS A 469 16.80 -18.75 11.20
C HIS A 469 15.35 -19.26 11.15
N PRO A 470 14.48 -18.90 12.13
CA PRO A 470 13.03 -19.04 12.03
C PRO A 470 12.39 -17.79 11.42
N HIS A 471 11.05 -17.80 11.35
CA HIS A 471 10.24 -16.61 11.09
C HIS A 471 10.41 -15.56 12.20
N MET A 472 10.03 -14.32 11.90
CA MET A 472 10.06 -13.20 12.84
C MET A 472 9.24 -13.53 14.10
N GLY A 473 9.78 -13.24 15.29
CA GLY A 473 9.15 -13.53 16.59
C GLY A 473 9.33 -14.96 17.09
N GLY A 474 9.86 -15.86 16.27
CA GLY A 474 10.19 -17.24 16.65
C GLY A 474 11.64 -17.44 17.09
N GLU A 475 12.43 -16.36 17.20
CA GLU A 475 13.85 -16.43 17.51
C GLU A 475 14.10 -17.18 18.84
N GLY A 476 15.06 -18.12 18.82
CA GLY A 476 15.40 -18.95 19.97
C GLY A 476 14.49 -20.18 20.19
N ALA A 477 13.25 -20.16 19.70
CA ALA A 477 12.30 -21.26 19.93
C ALA A 477 12.71 -22.58 19.25
N ASN A 478 13.55 -22.51 18.22
CA ASN A 478 14.14 -23.68 17.53
C ASN A 478 15.01 -24.58 18.45
N TRP A 479 15.31 -24.15 19.67
CA TRP A 479 16.09 -24.92 20.66
C TRP A 479 15.24 -25.66 21.70
N ILE A 480 13.93 -25.44 21.73
CA ILE A 480 13.06 -25.90 22.83
C ILE A 480 12.83 -27.41 22.77
N GLY A 481 12.72 -27.97 21.57
CA GLY A 481 12.58 -29.43 21.36
C GLY A 481 13.94 -30.09 21.26
#